data_AF-A0ABD0N943-F1
#
_entry.id   AF-A0ABD0N943-F1
#
_cell.length_a   1.000
_cell.length_b   1.000
_cell.length_c   1.000
_cell.angle_alpha   90.00
_cell.angle_beta   90.00
_cell.angle_gamma   90.00
#
_symmetry.space_group_name_H-M   'P 1'
#
loop_
_entity.id
_entity.type
_entity.pdbx_description
1 polymer ?
#
loop_
_entity_poly.entity_id
_entity_poly.type
_entity_poly.pdbx_seq_one_letter_code
_entity_poly.pdbx_strand_id
1 'polypeptide(L)' 'LNILKSTIQDMEKERDFYFGKLRNIELICQEKEGEGDPTLQRIVDILYATD' A
#
# COMPACT_ATOMS: atom_id res chain seq x y z
N LEU A 1 29.30 5.51 -7.88
CA LEU A 1 29.00 4.37 -6.98
C LEU A 1 28.26 4.81 -5.70
N ASN A 2 28.79 5.77 -4.92
CA ASN A 2 28.16 6.21 -3.66
C ASN A 2 26.82 6.94 -3.86
N ILE A 3 26.69 7.74 -4.92
CA ILE A 3 25.43 8.41 -5.27
C ILE A 3 24.33 7.39 -5.55
N LEU A 4 24.60 6.38 -6.40
CA LEU A 4 23.63 5.33 -6.73
C LEU A 4 23.18 4.55 -5.48
N LYS A 5 24.09 4.26 -4.55
CA LYS A 5 23.74 3.61 -3.28
C LYS A 5 22.80 4.46 -2.43
N SER A 6 23.05 5.76 -2.34
CA SER A 6 22.15 6.69 -1.61
C SER A 6 20.78 6.75 -2.26
N THR A 7 20.72 6.87 -3.59
CA THR A 7 19.46 6.90 -4.33
C THR A 7 18.64 5.63 -4.09
N ILE A 8 19.28 4.45 -4.14
CA ILE A 8 18.59 3.18 -3.85
C ILE A 8 18.03 3.16 -2.43
N GLN A 9 18.82 3.56 -1.43
CA GLN A 9 18.36 3.60 -0.03
C GLN A 9 17.17 4.53 0.18
N ASP A 10 17.15 5.68 -0.48
CA ASP A 10 16.04 6.61 -0.36
C ASP A 10 14.79 6.09 -1.09
N MET A 11 14.96 5.45 -2.25
CA MET A 11 13.86 4.75 -2.94
C MET A 11 13.29 3.58 -2.12
N GLU A 12 14.14 2.80 -1.44
CA GLU A 12 13.68 1.72 -0.55
C GLU A 12 12.86 2.27 0.62
N LYS A 13 13.28 3.38 1.23
CA LYS A 13 12.50 4.05 2.27
C LYS A 13 11.15 4.55 1.76
N GLU A 14 11.11 5.16 0.59
CA GLU A 14 9.86 5.63 -0.02
C GLU A 14 8.92 4.45 -0.34
N ARG A 15 9.45 3.38 -0.95
CA ARG A 15 8.71 2.14 -1.20
C ARG A 15 8.11 1.60 0.09
N ASP A 16 8.90 1.44 1.14
CA ASP A 16 8.45 0.88 2.42
C ASP A 16 7.42 1.79 3.10
N PHE A 17 7.59 3.11 2.98
CA PHE A 17 6.62 4.10 3.47
C PHE A 17 5.26 3.99 2.79
N TYR A 18 5.23 3.91 1.46
CA TYR A 18 3.97 3.75 0.71
C TYR A 18 3.35 2.37 0.93
N PHE A 19 4.15 1.31 0.95
CA PHE A 19 3.67 -0.05 1.24
C PHE A 19 3.05 -0.13 2.63
N GLY A 20 3.67 0.47 3.65
CA GLY A 20 3.10 0.54 4.99
C GLY A 20 1.75 1.26 5.04
N LYS A 21 1.56 2.32 4.25
CA LYS A 21 0.25 2.99 4.12
C LYS A 21 -0.80 2.10 3.48
N LEU A 22 -0.45 1.41 2.38
CA LEU A 22 -1.37 0.49 1.71
C LEU A 22 -1.79 -0.64 2.65
N ARG A 23 -0.84 -1.21 3.42
CA ARG A 23 -1.15 -2.21 4.44
C ARG A 23 -2.08 -1.70 5.53
N ASN A 24 -1.89 -0.47 6.01
CA ASN A 24 -2.78 0.13 7.00
C ASN A 24 -4.20 0.32 6.43
N ILE A 25 -4.33 0.73 5.16
CA ILE A 25 -5.63 0.85 4.48
C ILE A 25 -6.29 -0.52 4.34
N GLU A 26 -5.52 -1.56 4.00
CA GLU A 26 -6.00 -2.93 3.90
C GLU A 26 -6.58 -3.43 5.23
N LEU A 27 -5.89 -3.18 6.35
CA LEU A 27 -6.38 -3.53 7.69
C LEU A 27 -7.72 -2.84 8.01
N ILE A 28 -7.86 -1.57 7.66
CA ILE A 28 -9.13 -0.83 7.84
C ILE A 28 -10.26 -1.46 7.01
N CYS A 29 -9.96 -1.94 5.80
CA CYS A 29 -10.95 -2.63 4.97
C CYS A 29 -11.36 -3.98 5.57
N GLN A 30 -10.41 -4.74 6.12
CA GLN A 30 -10.64 -6.04 6.77
C GLN A 30 -11.48 -5.90 8.05
N GLU A 31 -11.27 -4.85 8.85
CA GLU A 31 -12.07 -4.59 10.06
C GLU A 31 -13.56 -4.36 9.77
N LYS A 32 -13.89 -3.90 8.56
CA LYS A 32 -15.25 -3.58 8.09
C LYS A 32 -15.78 -4.57 7.07
N GLU A 33 -15.08 -5.68 6.86
CA GLU A 33 -15.46 -6.72 5.91
C GLU A 33 -16.80 -7.35 6.36
N GLY A 34 -17.83 -7.21 5.53
CA GLY A 34 -19.19 -7.68 5.83
C GLY A 34 -20.24 -6.58 6.01
N GLU A 35 -19.84 -5.31 6.14
CA GLU A 35 -20.78 -4.18 6.17
C GLU A 35 -21.37 -3.84 4.79
N GLY A 36 -20.82 -4.43 3.72
CA GLY A 36 -21.31 -4.26 2.35
C GLY A 36 -21.05 -2.87 1.76
N ASP A 37 -20.03 -2.14 2.24
CA ASP A 37 -19.67 -0.82 1.70
C ASP A 37 -19.01 -0.96 0.30
N PRO A 38 -19.67 -0.50 -0.78
CA PRO A 38 -19.15 -0.60 -2.13
C PRO A 38 -17.88 0.26 -2.35
N THR A 39 -17.61 1.24 -1.49
CA THR A 39 -16.39 2.06 -1.53
C THR A 39 -15.19 1.25 -1.06
N LEU A 40 -15.35 0.50 0.05
CA LEU A 40 -14.29 -0.37 0.56
C LEU A 40 -13.94 -1.47 -0.43
N GLN A 41 -14.94 -2.04 -1.12
CA GLN A 41 -14.69 -3.02 -2.17
C GLN A 41 -13.81 -2.46 -3.29
N ARG A 42 -14.07 -1.24 -3.76
CA ARG A 42 -13.23 -0.60 -4.80
C ARG A 42 -11.80 -0.34 -4.31
N ILE A 43 -11.62 -0.01 -3.03
CA ILE A 43 -10.30 0.19 -2.44
C ILE A 43 -9.55 -1.15 -2.39
N VAL A 44 -10.22 -2.22 -1.97
CA VAL A 44 -9.68 -3.59 -1.97
C VAL A 44 -9.27 -4.01 -3.39
N ASP A 45 -10.10 -3.72 -4.40
CA ASP A 45 -9.77 -4.03 -5.79
C ASP A 45 -8.49 -3.30 -6.26
N ILE A 46 -8.27 -2.06 -5.82
CA ILE A 46 -7.02 -1.31 -6.09
C ILE A 46 -5.84 -1.94 -5.35
N LEU A 47 -6.00 -2.33 -4.09
CA LEU A 47 -4.93 -2.92 -3.28
C LEU A 47 -4.44 -4.26 -3.83
N TYR A 48 -5.33 -5.04 -4.44
CA TYR A 48 -5.02 -6.34 -5.05
C TYR A 48 -4.86 -6.30 -6.57
N ALA A 49 -4.92 -5.11 -7.17
CA ALA A 49 -4.66 -4.96 -8.59
C ALA A 49 -3.25 -5.45 -8.91
N THR A 50 -3.14 -6.38 -9.86
CA THR A 50 -1.89 -6.68 -10.54
C THR A 50 -1.85 -5.84 -11.82
N ASP A 51 -0.68 -5.32 -12.18
CA ASP A 51 -0.46 -4.73 -13.51
C ASP A 51 -0.83 -5.71 -14.65
#